data_AF-A0A520RVI6-F1
#
_entry.id   AF-A0A520RVI6-F1
#
_cell.length_a   1.000
_cell.length_b   1.000
_cell.length_c   1.000
_cell.angle_alpha   90.00
_cell.angle_beta   90.00
_cell.angle_gamma   90.00
#
_symmetry.space_group_name_H-M   'P 1'
#
loop_
_entity.id
_entity.type
_entity.pdbx_description
1 polymer ?
#
loop_
_entity_poly.entity_id
_entity_poly.type
_entity_poly.pdbx_seq_one_letter_code
_entity_poly.pdbx_strand_id
1 'polypeptide(L)'
;MIFDMGKRFGAGAVVLAVAVLIGCEAKEEATSAAADATAAADVTAEAKPATLGSMDEQYAWVGDLGDRDALPGKPLYIEHCAGCHEAQVYKAPHTTWLELMSPQVLYRSITEGIMQSQAAHLSDGDKQHIVEYITQMRLGDPDAGPEVAWCEGPAS
;
A
#
# COMPACT_ATOMS: atom_id res chain seq x y z
N MET A 1 47.04 -25.40 -32.68
CA MET A 1 47.88 -26.11 -31.70
C MET A 1 47.17 -25.91 -30.36
N ILE A 2 46.19 -26.74 -29.92
CA ILE A 2 46.26 -28.13 -29.42
C ILE A 2 47.29 -28.20 -28.25
N PHE A 3 47.02 -28.45 -26.97
CA PHE A 3 46.34 -29.54 -26.20
C PHE A 3 45.93 -28.96 -24.80
N ASP A 4 44.71 -29.15 -24.25
CA ASP A 4 44.18 -30.30 -23.45
C ASP A 4 44.32 -30.07 -21.90
N MET A 5 43.21 -29.88 -21.17
CA MET A 5 42.44 -30.88 -20.39
C MET A 5 42.98 -31.12 -18.97
N GLY A 6 42.12 -30.92 -17.98
CA GLY A 6 42.50 -31.15 -16.57
C GLY A 6 41.34 -31.18 -15.58
N LYS A 7 40.24 -31.83 -15.98
CA LYS A 7 39.09 -32.17 -15.13
C LYS A 7 39.53 -33.08 -13.98
N ARG A 8 39.30 -32.66 -12.73
CA ARG A 8 39.57 -33.48 -11.53
C ARG A 8 38.29 -33.53 -10.68
N PHE A 9 37.41 -34.46 -11.07
CA PHE A 9 36.31 -34.92 -10.25
C PHE A 9 36.90 -35.81 -9.15
N GLY A 10 36.96 -35.28 -7.93
CA GLY A 10 37.32 -36.05 -6.73
C GLY A 10 36.07 -36.64 -6.11
N ALA A 11 35.93 -37.96 -6.21
CA ALA A 11 34.99 -38.75 -5.43
C ALA A 11 35.32 -38.64 -3.94
N GLY A 12 34.31 -38.46 -3.10
CA GLY A 12 34.46 -38.39 -1.66
C GLY A 12 33.14 -38.58 -0.93
N ALA A 13 32.57 -39.78 -1.07
CA ALA A 13 31.51 -40.23 -0.19
C ALA A 13 32.09 -40.49 1.21
N VAL A 14 31.75 -39.64 2.17
CA VAL A 14 31.82 -39.99 3.60
C VAL A 14 30.44 -39.75 4.18
N VAL A 15 29.67 -40.83 4.20
CA VAL A 15 28.51 -41.02 5.05
C VAL A 15 29.05 -41.14 6.47
N LEU A 16 28.75 -40.17 7.34
CA LEU A 16 28.78 -40.40 8.78
C LEU A 16 27.47 -39.91 9.38
N ALA A 17 26.52 -40.83 9.45
CA ALA A 17 25.34 -40.69 10.28
C ALA A 17 25.76 -40.81 11.75
N VAL A 18 25.45 -39.81 12.57
CA VAL A 18 25.26 -39.98 14.01
C VAL A 18 23.99 -39.23 14.39
N ALA A 19 23.04 -40.01 14.90
CA ALA A 19 21.72 -39.59 15.32
C ALA A 19 21.73 -39.08 16.77
N VAL A 20 20.95 -38.01 17.00
CA VAL A 20 19.97 -37.79 18.08
C VAL A 20 20.46 -37.93 19.53
N LEU A 21 20.36 -36.85 20.32
CA LEU A 21 19.63 -36.84 21.61
C LEU A 21 19.28 -35.39 22.04
N ILE A 22 17.97 -35.15 22.20
CA ILE A 22 17.29 -34.46 23.31
C ILE A 22 17.49 -32.93 23.45
N GLY A 23 16.41 -32.20 23.18
CA GLY A 23 16.11 -30.87 23.71
C GLY A 23 14.71 -30.40 23.30
N CYS A 24 13.79 -30.28 24.28
CA CYS A 24 12.53 -29.54 24.19
C CYS A 24 12.78 -28.13 23.58
N GLU A 25 11.90 -27.51 22.80
CA GLU A 25 10.55 -27.10 23.17
C GLU A 25 9.59 -26.96 21.96
N ALA A 26 8.34 -27.32 22.20
CA ALA A 26 7.08 -26.83 21.63
C ALA A 26 6.97 -26.52 20.12
N LYS A 27 6.46 -27.52 19.39
CA LYS A 27 5.62 -27.35 18.21
C LYS A 27 4.16 -27.34 18.66
N GLU A 28 3.43 -26.25 18.41
CA GLU A 28 1.96 -26.28 18.36
C GLU A 28 1.47 -25.53 17.12
N GLU A 29 1.05 -26.33 16.15
CA GLU A 29 0.25 -25.96 14.99
C GLU A 29 -1.09 -26.65 15.22
N ALA A 30 -2.18 -25.92 15.46
CA ALA A 30 -3.55 -26.39 15.23
C ALA A 30 -4.61 -25.29 15.47
N THR A 31 -5.22 -24.88 14.36
CA THR A 31 -6.66 -24.60 14.17
C THR A 31 -7.60 -24.88 15.33
N SER A 32 -8.47 -23.91 15.63
CA SER A 32 -9.86 -24.21 16.01
C SER A 32 -10.77 -23.10 15.50
N ALA A 33 -11.53 -23.41 14.45
CA ALA A 33 -12.74 -22.70 14.06
C ALA A 33 -13.95 -23.45 14.65
N ALA A 34 -14.83 -22.71 15.34
CA ALA A 34 -16.27 -22.93 15.52
C ALA A 34 -16.80 -21.67 16.25
N ALA A 35 -17.40 -20.71 15.56
CA ALA A 35 -18.84 -20.63 15.28
C ALA A 35 -19.70 -20.67 16.56
N ASP A 36 -20.27 -19.53 16.95
CA ASP A 36 -21.65 -19.50 17.41
C ASP A 36 -22.35 -18.15 17.15
N ALA A 37 -23.56 -18.29 16.63
CA ALA A 37 -24.72 -17.42 16.70
C ALA A 37 -24.64 -15.96 16.23
N THR A 38 -25.23 -15.79 15.05
CA THR A 38 -26.04 -14.65 14.63
C THR A 38 -26.89 -14.05 15.76
N ALA A 39 -26.69 -12.78 16.07
CA ALA A 39 -27.73 -11.91 16.57
C ALA A 39 -27.85 -10.75 15.59
N ALA A 40 -28.93 -10.76 14.82
CA ALA A 40 -29.40 -9.59 14.11
C ALA A 40 -29.68 -8.49 15.15
N ALA A 41 -28.87 -7.44 15.12
CA ALA A 41 -29.17 -6.18 15.79
C ALA A 41 -28.61 -5.03 14.96
N ASP A 42 -29.55 -4.37 14.29
CA ASP A 42 -29.56 -2.93 14.06
C ASP A 42 -28.51 -2.32 13.11
N VAL A 43 -28.79 -2.46 11.82
CA VAL A 43 -28.28 -1.53 10.80
C VAL A 43 -29.10 -0.22 10.89
N THR A 44 -29.06 0.47 12.04
CA THR A 44 -29.54 1.86 12.20
C THR A 44 -28.87 2.55 13.40
N ALA A 45 -27.56 2.33 13.60
CA ALA A 45 -26.77 3.21 14.48
C ALA A 45 -25.99 4.19 13.60
N GLU A 46 -26.54 5.39 13.44
CA GLU A 46 -25.80 6.55 12.96
C GLU A 46 -24.61 6.76 13.91
N ALA A 47 -23.43 6.33 13.48
CA ALA A 47 -22.21 6.47 14.27
C ALA A 47 -21.91 7.96 14.38
N LYS A 48 -22.22 8.54 15.54
CA LYS A 48 -21.71 9.87 15.91
C LYS A 48 -20.20 9.88 15.67
N PRO A 49 -19.63 10.95 15.09
CA PRO A 49 -18.20 11.01 14.86
C PRO A 49 -17.51 10.80 16.21
N ALA A 50 -16.77 9.70 16.33
CA ALA A 50 -16.07 9.39 17.56
C ALA A 50 -15.09 10.53 17.84
N THR A 51 -15.15 11.09 19.04
CA THR A 51 -14.09 11.98 19.52
C THR A 51 -12.82 11.17 19.57
N LEU A 52 -11.74 11.64 18.93
CA LEU A 52 -10.43 10.99 18.94
C LEU A 52 -10.05 10.59 20.38
N GLY A 53 -9.87 9.28 20.60
CA GLY A 53 -9.66 8.72 21.95
C GLY A 53 -8.27 9.01 22.52
N SER A 54 -7.32 9.38 21.66
CA SER A 54 -5.92 9.64 22.03
C SER A 54 -5.21 10.48 20.96
N MET A 55 -4.03 11.02 21.29
CA MET A 55 -3.13 11.61 20.30
C MET A 55 -2.59 10.54 19.34
N ASP A 56 -2.43 9.30 19.83
CA ASP A 56 -2.01 8.17 18.99
C ASP A 56 -3.04 7.90 17.90
N GLU A 57 -4.34 8.04 18.15
CA GLU A 57 -5.40 7.98 17.13
C GLU A 57 -5.23 9.04 16.03
N GLN A 58 -4.76 10.23 16.39
CA GLN A 58 -4.52 11.32 15.44
C GLN A 58 -3.28 11.09 14.58
N TYR A 59 -2.25 10.44 15.14
CA TYR A 59 -1.03 10.09 14.42
C TYR A 59 -1.12 8.74 13.70
N ALA A 60 -2.03 7.86 14.13
CA ALA A 60 -2.27 6.54 13.55
C ALA A 60 -3.23 6.58 12.37
N TRP A 61 -3.42 7.75 11.74
CA TRP A 61 -4.01 7.79 10.40
C TRP A 61 -3.01 7.21 9.38
N VAL A 62 -2.79 5.90 9.50
CA VAL A 62 -2.22 4.99 8.54
C VAL A 62 -3.45 4.24 8.09
N GLY A 63 -4.04 4.60 6.95
CA GLY A 63 -5.34 4.04 6.60
C GLY A 63 -5.28 2.51 6.40
N ASP A 64 -6.46 1.93 6.16
CA ASP A 64 -6.77 0.49 6.13
C ASP A 64 -6.05 -0.33 5.03
N LEU A 65 -4.93 0.17 4.52
CA LEU A 65 -4.20 -0.42 3.41
C LEU A 65 -3.06 -1.34 3.85
N GLY A 66 -2.64 -1.27 5.12
CA GLY A 66 -1.56 -2.08 5.67
C GLY A 66 -0.17 -1.48 5.42
N ASP A 67 0.83 -2.34 5.17
CA ASP A 67 2.20 -1.90 4.91
C ASP A 67 2.27 -1.09 3.59
N ARG A 68 2.57 0.20 3.70
CA ARG A 68 2.75 1.11 2.57
C ARG A 68 3.71 0.59 1.53
N ASP A 69 4.79 -0.08 1.97
CA ASP A 69 5.83 -0.55 1.07
C ASP A 69 5.41 -1.78 0.25
N ALA A 70 4.35 -2.47 0.68
CA ALA A 70 3.76 -3.60 -0.01
C ALA A 70 2.64 -3.17 -0.99
N LEU A 71 2.23 -1.90 -1.00
CA LEU A 71 1.15 -1.44 -1.87
C LEU A 71 1.55 -1.48 -3.34
N PRO A 72 0.64 -1.91 -4.23
CA PRO A 72 0.89 -1.97 -5.67
C PRO A 72 1.19 -0.60 -6.30
N GLY A 73 0.75 0.49 -5.65
CA GLY A 73 1.01 1.85 -6.11
C GLY A 73 2.45 2.32 -5.94
N LYS A 74 3.23 1.72 -5.03
CA LYS A 74 4.61 2.12 -4.77
C LYS A 74 5.51 2.06 -6.02
N PRO A 75 5.62 0.91 -6.73
CA PRO A 75 6.45 0.85 -7.93
C PRO A 75 5.96 1.80 -9.03
N LEU A 76 4.63 1.94 -9.19
CA LEU A 76 4.03 2.86 -10.16
C LEU A 76 4.38 4.31 -9.86
N TYR A 77 4.30 4.72 -8.58
CA TYR A 77 4.66 6.06 -8.14
C TYR A 77 6.14 6.35 -8.40
N ILE A 78 7.03 5.42 -8.04
CA ILE A 78 8.48 5.56 -8.25
C ILE A 78 8.79 5.74 -9.75
N GLU A 79 8.15 4.96 -10.62
CA GLU A 79 8.41 4.98 -12.05
C GLU A 79 7.86 6.23 -12.73
N HIS A 80 6.66 6.68 -12.36
CA HIS A 80 5.91 7.68 -13.14
C HIS A 80 5.80 9.05 -12.47
N CYS A 81 6.00 9.15 -11.15
CA CYS A 81 5.66 10.34 -10.38
C CYS A 81 6.87 10.93 -9.63
N ALA A 82 7.70 10.06 -9.06
CA ALA A 82 8.81 10.46 -8.17
C ALA A 82 9.83 11.38 -8.86
N GLY A 83 10.02 11.23 -10.18
CA GLY A 83 10.92 12.09 -10.97
C GLY A 83 10.57 13.58 -10.92
N CYS A 84 9.33 13.94 -10.57
CA CYS A 84 8.93 15.33 -10.34
C CYS A 84 8.62 15.58 -8.85
N HIS A 85 7.88 14.68 -8.19
CA HIS A 85 7.37 14.90 -6.84
C HIS A 85 8.41 14.66 -5.73
N GLU A 86 9.52 13.97 -6.01
CA GLU A 86 10.67 13.88 -5.07
C GLU A 86 11.83 14.79 -5.48
N ALA A 87 11.80 15.35 -6.70
CA ALA A 87 12.89 16.10 -7.30
C ALA A 87 12.80 17.62 -7.11
N GLN A 88 11.82 18.10 -6.32
CA GLN A 88 11.62 19.52 -6.00
C GLN A 88 11.48 20.42 -7.24
N VAL A 89 10.84 19.94 -8.30
CA VAL A 89 10.63 20.72 -9.53
C VAL A 89 9.52 21.75 -9.35
N TYR A 90 9.58 22.83 -10.13
CA TYR A 90 8.59 23.91 -10.08
C TYR A 90 7.17 23.38 -10.37
N LYS A 91 6.21 23.76 -9.52
CA LYS A 91 4.79 23.33 -9.55
C LYS A 91 4.53 21.84 -9.29
N ALA A 92 5.50 21.08 -8.79
CA ALA A 92 5.28 19.74 -8.25
C ALA A 92 5.54 19.75 -6.73
N PRO A 93 4.49 19.85 -5.89
CA PRO A 93 4.67 19.74 -4.45
C PRO A 93 5.21 18.36 -4.09
N HIS A 94 6.00 18.31 -3.01
CA HIS A 94 6.57 17.06 -2.51
C HIS A 94 5.47 16.07 -2.07
N THR A 95 5.71 14.76 -2.15
CA THR A 95 4.76 13.71 -1.73
C THR A 95 4.19 13.90 -0.34
N THR A 96 5.02 14.33 0.61
CA THR A 96 4.58 14.60 1.98
C THR A 96 3.47 15.65 2.06
N TRP A 97 3.36 16.54 1.07
CA TRP A 97 2.21 17.45 0.95
C TRP A 97 1.00 16.79 0.31
N LEU A 98 1.21 15.86 -0.62
CA LEU A 98 0.14 15.10 -1.25
C LEU A 98 -0.52 14.11 -0.28
N GLU A 99 0.25 13.56 0.66
CA GLU A 99 -0.24 12.71 1.76
C GLU A 99 -1.33 13.39 2.61
N LEU A 100 -1.38 14.73 2.61
CA LEU A 100 -2.37 15.52 3.36
C LEU A 100 -3.66 15.78 2.56
N MET A 101 -3.72 15.38 1.30
CA MET A 101 -4.89 15.57 0.43
C MET A 101 -5.80 14.33 0.48
N SER A 102 -7.09 14.50 0.19
CA SER A 102 -7.97 13.35 0.03
C SER A 102 -7.64 12.56 -1.25
N PRO A 103 -7.84 11.23 -1.26
CA PRO A 103 -7.61 10.41 -2.45
C PRO A 103 -8.45 10.89 -3.63
N GLN A 104 -9.67 11.38 -3.40
CA GLN A 104 -10.53 11.90 -4.46
C GLN A 104 -9.94 13.11 -5.20
N VAL A 105 -9.34 14.04 -4.45
CA VAL A 105 -8.72 15.23 -5.03
C VAL A 105 -7.50 14.86 -5.87
N LEU A 106 -6.67 13.93 -5.40
CA LEU A 106 -5.51 13.46 -6.15
C LEU A 106 -5.92 12.69 -7.40
N TYR A 107 -6.88 11.77 -7.27
CA TYR A 107 -7.38 10.99 -8.39
C TYR A 107 -7.97 11.88 -9.49
N ARG A 108 -8.77 12.88 -9.12
CA ARG A 108 -9.29 13.87 -10.07
C ARG A 108 -8.17 14.69 -10.72
N SER A 109 -7.15 15.11 -9.96
CA SER A 109 -6.03 15.89 -10.51
C SER A 109 -5.30 15.16 -11.64
N ILE A 110 -5.15 13.85 -11.54
CA ILE A 110 -4.46 13.01 -12.53
C ILE A 110 -5.39 12.44 -13.63
N THR A 111 -6.71 12.55 -13.48
CA THR A 111 -7.69 12.06 -14.47
C THR A 111 -8.39 13.16 -15.26
N GLU A 112 -8.64 14.32 -14.64
CA GLU A 112 -9.39 15.44 -15.21
C GLU A 112 -8.68 16.79 -15.05
N GLY A 113 -7.67 16.84 -14.17
CA GLY A 113 -7.01 18.08 -13.77
C GLY A 113 -5.74 18.40 -14.55
N ILE A 114 -4.93 19.28 -13.95
CA ILE A 114 -3.68 19.81 -14.55
C ILE A 114 -2.61 18.73 -14.80
N MET A 115 -2.74 17.55 -14.19
CA MET A 115 -1.82 16.41 -14.33
C MET A 115 -2.35 15.31 -15.26
N GLN A 116 -3.51 15.50 -15.90
CA GLN A 116 -4.11 14.51 -16.79
C GLN A 116 -3.12 14.01 -17.85
N SER A 117 -2.39 14.91 -18.52
CA SER A 117 -1.48 14.52 -19.61
C SER A 117 -0.30 13.68 -19.15
N GLN A 118 0.10 13.82 -17.88
CA GLN A 118 1.25 13.20 -17.25
C GLN A 118 0.90 11.77 -16.80
N ALA A 119 -0.38 11.51 -16.52
CA ALA A 119 -0.91 10.20 -16.17
C ALA A 119 -1.70 9.53 -17.31
N ALA A 120 -1.71 10.12 -18.52
CA ALA A 120 -2.56 9.67 -19.63
C ALA A 120 -2.23 8.25 -20.13
N HIS A 121 -1.00 7.78 -19.91
CA HIS A 121 -0.57 6.43 -20.28
C HIS A 121 -0.94 5.36 -19.24
N LEU A 122 -1.39 5.75 -18.06
CA LEU A 122 -1.75 4.85 -16.97
C LEU A 122 -3.20 4.38 -17.09
N SER A 123 -3.45 3.12 -16.72
CA SER A 123 -4.82 2.64 -16.56
C SER A 123 -5.49 3.30 -15.36
N ASP A 124 -6.81 3.31 -15.32
CA ASP A 124 -7.54 3.89 -14.18
C ASP A 124 -7.29 3.13 -12.88
N GLY A 125 -7.02 1.82 -12.96
CA GLY A 125 -6.58 1.00 -11.83
C GLY A 125 -5.18 1.40 -11.34
N ASP A 126 -4.23 1.66 -12.25
CA ASP A 126 -2.89 2.13 -11.86
C ASP A 126 -2.95 3.49 -11.18
N LYS A 127 -3.76 4.41 -11.72
CA LYS A 127 -4.02 5.72 -11.11
C LYS A 127 -4.59 5.59 -9.70
N GLN A 128 -5.54 4.67 -9.51
CA GLN A 128 -6.10 4.38 -8.19
C GLN A 128 -5.02 3.87 -7.24
N HIS A 129 -4.24 2.86 -7.64
CA HIS A 129 -3.17 2.32 -6.81
C HIS A 129 -2.13 3.38 -6.40
N ILE A 130 -1.74 4.27 -7.32
CA ILE A 130 -0.84 5.40 -7.03
C ILE A 130 -1.44 6.31 -5.96
N VAL A 131 -2.70 6.69 -6.12
CA VAL A 131 -3.40 7.57 -5.16
C VAL A 131 -3.48 6.92 -3.79
N GLU A 132 -3.91 5.66 -3.72
CA GLU A 132 -4.01 4.91 -2.47
C GLU A 132 -2.62 4.75 -1.80
N TYR A 133 -1.56 4.57 -2.58
CA TYR A 133 -0.19 4.57 -2.07
C TYR A 133 0.20 5.93 -1.48
N ILE A 134 -0.10 7.04 -2.16
CA ILE A 134 0.23 8.38 -1.68
C ILE A 134 -0.54 8.69 -0.39
N THR A 135 -1.85 8.48 -0.37
CA THR A 135 -2.69 8.95 0.75
C THR A 135 -2.81 7.95 1.88
N GLN A 136 -2.42 6.69 1.67
CA GLN A 136 -2.72 5.60 2.59
C GLN A 136 -4.23 5.42 2.86
N MET A 137 -5.11 5.91 1.97
CA MET A 137 -6.57 5.83 2.08
C MET A 137 -7.14 5.15 0.83
N ARG A 138 -8.22 4.37 0.97
CA ARG A 138 -8.94 3.82 -0.19
C ARG A 138 -9.62 4.94 -0.98
N LEU A 139 -9.60 4.83 -2.31
CA LEU A 139 -10.42 5.70 -3.14
C LEU A 139 -11.90 5.34 -2.93
N GLY A 140 -12.76 6.33 -2.68
CA GLY A 140 -14.18 6.11 -2.39
C GLY A 140 -14.52 5.95 -0.91
N ASP A 141 -13.53 5.92 -0.03
CA ASP A 141 -13.75 5.82 1.41
C ASP A 141 -14.46 7.08 1.94
N PRO A 142 -15.63 6.96 2.59
CA PRO A 142 -16.36 8.10 3.14
C PRO A 142 -15.58 8.81 4.27
N ASP A 143 -14.69 8.10 4.95
CA ASP A 143 -13.83 8.65 6.00
C ASP A 143 -12.58 9.34 5.43
N ALA A 144 -12.32 9.19 4.12
CA ALA A 144 -11.19 9.81 3.44
C ALA A 144 -11.36 11.31 3.11
N GLY A 145 -12.32 11.94 3.78
CA GLY A 145 -12.70 13.33 3.61
C GLY A 145 -13.94 13.48 2.72
N PRO A 146 -14.80 14.49 3.00
CA PRO A 146 -16.02 14.70 2.24
C PRO A 146 -15.69 15.01 0.78
N GLU A 147 -16.59 14.63 -0.12
CA GLU A 147 -16.51 15.07 -1.51
C GLU A 147 -16.48 16.61 -1.53
N VAL A 148 -15.39 17.17 -2.03
CA VAL A 148 -15.17 18.61 -2.06
C VAL A 148 -16.13 19.23 -3.07
N ALA A 149 -16.93 20.21 -2.64
CA ALA A 149 -17.78 20.98 -3.54
C ALA A 149 -16.89 21.82 -4.46
N TRP A 150 -17.00 21.59 -5.76
CA TRP A 150 -16.25 22.33 -6.77
C TRP A 150 -17.09 23.47 -7.32
N CYS A 151 -16.46 24.58 -7.67
CA CYS A 151 -17.15 25.62 -8.41
C CYS A 151 -17.57 25.08 -9.78
N GLU A 152 -18.88 24.97 -10.04
CA GLU A 152 -19.39 24.77 -11.39
C GLU A 152 -19.64 26.11 -12.09
N GLY A 153 -19.18 26.24 -13.34
CA GLY A 153 -19.39 27.42 -14.17
C GLY A 153 -18.11 28.18 -14.54
N PRO A 154 -18.21 29.20 -15.41
CA PRO A 154 -17.06 30.03 -15.76
C PRO A 154 -16.57 30.79 -14.52
N ALA A 155 -15.25 30.87 -14.36
CA ALA A 155 -14.65 31.75 -13.36
C ALA A 155 -15.11 33.20 -13.65
N SER A 156 -15.88 33.77 -12.73
CA SER A 156 -16.40 35.13 -12.79
C SER A 156 -15.31 36.17 -12.54
#